data_AF-T1ADU7-F1
#
_entry.id   AF-T1ADU7-F1
#
_cell.length_a   1.000
_cell.length_b   1.000
_cell.length_c   1.000
_cell.angle_alpha   90.00
_cell.angle_beta   90.00
_cell.angle_gamma   90.00
#
_symmetry.space_group_name_H-M   'P 1'
#
loop_
_entity.id
_entity.type
_entity.pdbx_description
1 polymer ?
#
loop_
_entity_poly.entity_id
_entity_poly.type
_entity_poly.pdbx_seq_one_letter_code
_entity_poly.pdbx_strand_id
1 'polypeptide(L)'
;GDEMNLHVLQSQEARAEAKVLMKVEEHILSPRYGGPIIGMLHDHITAAFLLTYQNPSFNENEVTYLLSKLNYSMPPPAGKDKNGVPYWLGKQLFSLTLPSDLTLEFRSNIWSKGDGATPGSNPDSTV
;
A
#
# COMPACT_ATOMS: atom_id res chain seq x y z
N GLY A 1 22.90 -6.49 -17.41
CA GLY A 1 21.50 -6.64 -17.82
C GLY A 1 21.17 -8.09 -17.63
N ASP A 2 20.03 -8.37 -17.01
CA ASP A 2 19.67 -9.75 -16.68
C ASP A 2 18.89 -10.38 -17.84
N GLU A 3 19.20 -11.62 -18.18
CA GLU A 3 18.54 -12.39 -19.23
C GLU A 3 17.56 -13.38 -18.60
N MET A 4 16.33 -13.45 -19.13
CA MET A 4 15.28 -14.36 -18.64
C MET A 4 14.70 -15.18 -19.79
N ASN A 5 14.43 -16.45 -19.52
CA ASN A 5 13.83 -17.36 -20.49
C ASN A 5 12.31 -17.15 -20.58
N LEU A 6 11.76 -17.22 -21.79
CA LEU A 6 10.33 -17.25 -22.03
C LEU A 6 9.96 -18.54 -22.76
N HIS A 7 9.02 -19.31 -22.18
CA HIS A 7 8.52 -20.54 -22.77
C HIS A 7 7.03 -20.39 -23.12
N VAL A 8 6.64 -20.86 -24.30
CA VAL A 8 5.26 -20.79 -24.78
C VAL A 8 4.66 -22.19 -24.87
N LEU A 9 3.58 -22.41 -24.12
CA LEU A 9 2.89 -23.70 -24.06
C LEU A 9 2.00 -23.89 -25.30
N GLN A 10 2.09 -25.08 -25.91
CA GLN A 10 1.43 -25.40 -27.18
C GLN A 10 0.08 -26.11 -26.99
N SER A 11 -0.01 -27.08 -26.08
CA SER A 11 -1.25 -27.83 -25.85
C SER A 11 -2.25 -27.03 -25.00
N GLN A 12 -3.54 -27.29 -25.22
CA GLN A 12 -4.61 -26.68 -24.43
C GLN A 12 -4.56 -27.12 -22.96
N GLU A 13 -4.20 -28.38 -22.72
CA GLU A 13 -4.04 -28.95 -21.37
C GLU A 13 -2.93 -28.22 -20.59
N ALA A 14 -1.74 -28.07 -21.18
CA ALA A 14 -0.64 -27.37 -20.51
C ALA A 14 -0.97 -25.90 -20.26
N ARG A 15 -1.69 -25.24 -21.18
CA ARG A 15 -2.16 -23.86 -20.97
C ARG A 15 -3.17 -23.75 -19.83
N ALA A 16 -4.10 -24.70 -19.72
CA ALA A 16 -5.06 -24.74 -18.62
C ALA A 16 -4.36 -24.99 -17.28
N GLU A 17 -3.45 -25.96 -17.24
CA GLU A 17 -2.65 -26.27 -16.05
C GLU A 17 -1.83 -25.07 -15.59
N ALA A 18 -1.09 -24.43 -16.50
CA ALA A 18 -0.29 -23.24 -16.19
C ALA A 18 -1.14 -22.08 -15.68
N LYS A 19 -2.33 -21.89 -16.23
CA LYS A 19 -3.25 -20.83 -15.81
C LYS A 19 -3.78 -21.04 -14.38
N VAL A 20 -3.97 -22.30 -13.97
CA VAL A 20 -4.50 -22.65 -12.65
C VAL A 20 -3.37 -22.77 -11.62
N LEU A 21 -2.27 -23.43 -11.98
CA LEU A 21 -1.21 -23.82 -11.03
C LEU A 21 0.02 -22.91 -11.07
N MET A 22 0.27 -22.18 -12.15
CA MET A 22 1.51 -21.40 -12.32
C MET A 22 1.24 -19.89 -12.41
N LYS A 23 0.06 -19.45 -11.97
CA LYS A 23 -0.28 -18.03 -11.91
C LYS A 23 0.52 -17.35 -10.81
N VAL A 24 1.16 -16.22 -11.14
CA VAL A 24 2.06 -15.50 -10.22
C VAL A 24 1.33 -15.00 -8.96
N GLU A 25 0.08 -14.55 -9.10
CA GLU A 25 -0.72 -14.06 -7.96
C GLU A 25 -1.02 -15.14 -6.91
N GLU A 26 -0.98 -16.42 -7.28
CA GLU A 26 -1.14 -17.55 -6.36
C GLU A 26 0.17 -17.91 -5.63
N HIS A 27 1.30 -17.30 -6.02
CA HIS A 27 2.65 -17.58 -5.51
C HIS A 27 3.29 -16.38 -4.81
N ILE A 28 2.47 -15.50 -4.20
CA ILE A 28 2.96 -14.35 -3.43
C ILE A 28 3.72 -14.81 -2.17
N LEU A 29 3.33 -15.93 -1.56
CA LEU A 29 3.96 -16.50 -0.36
C LEU A 29 4.98 -17.59 -0.73
N SER A 30 6.13 -17.60 -0.05
CA SER A 30 7.12 -18.66 -0.22
C SER A 30 6.68 -19.96 0.47
N PRO A 31 6.71 -21.12 -0.21
CA PRO A 31 6.48 -22.41 0.44
C PRO A 31 7.52 -22.77 1.51
N ARG A 32 8.72 -22.18 1.47
CA ARG A 32 9.83 -22.52 2.38
C ARG A 32 9.61 -22.01 3.81
N TYR A 33 9.06 -20.81 3.95
CA TYR A 33 8.95 -20.13 5.25
C TYR A 33 7.60 -19.39 5.44
N GLY A 34 6.67 -19.51 4.49
CA GLY A 34 5.32 -18.95 4.58
C GLY A 34 5.23 -17.43 4.53
N GLY A 35 6.32 -16.73 4.26
CA GLY A 35 6.34 -15.26 4.17
C GLY A 35 6.19 -14.74 2.74
N PRO A 36 5.74 -13.48 2.56
CA PRO A 36 5.60 -12.87 1.25
C PRO A 36 6.96 -12.69 0.58
N ILE A 37 7.08 -13.14 -0.67
CA ILE A 37 8.25 -12.94 -1.53
C ILE A 37 8.04 -11.83 -2.56
N ILE A 38 6.78 -11.55 -2.90
CA ILE A 38 6.39 -10.44 -3.76
C ILE A 38 5.87 -9.32 -2.86
N GLY A 39 6.42 -8.11 -3.02
CA GLY A 39 6.06 -6.96 -2.21
C GLY A 39 6.58 -5.65 -2.79
N MET A 40 6.27 -4.56 -2.09
CA MET A 40 6.73 -3.22 -2.44
C MET A 40 8.25 -3.10 -2.27
N LEU A 41 8.93 -2.57 -3.28
CA LEU A 41 10.37 -2.31 -3.27
C LEU A 41 10.67 -0.88 -3.74
N HIS A 42 11.77 -0.33 -3.21
CA HIS A 42 12.34 0.98 -3.57
C HIS A 42 11.31 2.12 -3.51
N ASP A 43 10.94 2.67 -4.67
CA ASP A 43 10.10 3.86 -4.80
C ASP A 43 8.73 3.70 -4.15
N HIS A 44 8.18 2.48 -4.13
CA HIS A 44 6.91 2.22 -3.46
C HIS A 44 6.99 2.48 -1.95
N ILE A 45 8.11 2.11 -1.32
CA ILE A 45 8.33 2.30 0.11
C ILE A 45 8.51 3.79 0.39
N THR A 46 9.31 4.48 -0.42
CA THR A 46 9.53 5.92 -0.29
C THR A 46 8.25 6.72 -0.50
N ALA A 47 7.45 6.37 -1.52
CA ALA A 47 6.18 7.01 -1.80
C ALA A 47 5.16 6.76 -0.68
N ALA A 48 5.03 5.53 -0.18
CA ALA A 48 4.14 5.19 0.92
C ALA A 48 4.54 5.94 2.21
N PHE A 49 5.84 6.06 2.47
CA PHE A 49 6.34 6.87 3.57
C PHE A 49 5.97 8.35 3.40
N LEU A 50 6.26 8.97 2.26
CA LEU A 50 5.92 10.38 2.02
C LEU A 50 4.42 10.66 2.05
N LEU A 51 3.60 9.69 1.62
CA LEU A 51 2.16 9.80 1.65
C LEU A 51 1.61 9.77 3.09
N THR A 52 2.21 9.01 4.01
CA THR A 52 1.64 8.75 5.35
C THR A 52 2.37 9.44 6.49
N TYR A 53 3.64 9.82 6.30
CA TYR A 53 4.49 10.41 7.33
C TYR A 53 4.03 11.82 7.70
N GLN A 54 3.79 12.07 8.99
CA GLN A 54 3.20 13.31 9.53
C GLN A 54 1.82 13.66 8.98
N ASN A 55 1.18 12.73 8.25
CA ASN A 55 -0.17 12.86 7.71
C ASN A 55 -0.41 14.18 6.92
N PRO A 56 0.27 14.38 5.79
CA PRO A 56 0.20 15.61 5.01
C PRO A 56 -1.20 15.84 4.43
N SER A 57 -1.53 17.11 4.21
CA SER A 57 -2.80 17.54 3.58
C SER A 57 -2.64 17.72 2.07
N PHE A 58 -3.60 17.20 1.30
CA PHE A 58 -3.66 17.31 -0.16
C PHE A 58 -4.88 18.12 -0.61
N ASN A 59 -4.74 18.80 -1.74
CA ASN A 59 -5.84 19.54 -2.37
C ASN A 59 -6.68 18.65 -3.31
N GLU A 60 -7.84 19.14 -3.72
CA GLU A 60 -8.78 18.39 -4.57
C GLU A 60 -8.16 17.94 -5.90
N ASN A 61 -7.33 18.78 -6.52
CA ASN A 61 -6.70 18.48 -7.80
C ASN A 61 -5.67 17.35 -7.68
N GLU A 62 -4.84 17.38 -6.64
CA GLU A 62 -3.86 16.34 -6.31
C GLU A 62 -4.55 15.02 -6.03
N VAL A 63 -5.61 15.03 -5.22
CA VAL A 63 -6.39 13.84 -4.90
C VAL A 63 -7.05 13.28 -6.15
N THR A 64 -7.66 14.13 -6.97
CA THR A 64 -8.27 13.70 -8.25
C THR A 64 -7.22 13.08 -9.17
N TYR A 65 -6.03 13.67 -9.24
CA TYR A 65 -4.94 13.13 -10.05
C TYR A 65 -4.47 11.76 -9.54
N LEU A 66 -4.29 11.61 -8.23
CA LEU A 66 -3.91 10.33 -7.60
C LEU A 66 -5.00 9.27 -7.84
N LEU A 67 -6.26 9.64 -7.62
CA LEU A 67 -7.40 8.75 -7.81
C LEU A 67 -7.66 8.45 -9.29
N SER A 68 -7.24 9.27 -10.25
CA SER A 68 -7.40 8.95 -11.68
C SER A 68 -6.68 7.67 -12.11
N LYS A 69 -5.68 7.23 -11.32
CA LYS A 69 -4.96 5.98 -11.53
C LYS A 69 -5.61 4.79 -10.82
N LEU A 70 -6.58 5.04 -9.96
CA LEU A 70 -7.29 4.05 -9.17
C LEU A 70 -8.77 4.04 -9.57
N ASN A 71 -9.43 2.88 -9.56
CA ASN A 71 -10.87 2.83 -9.85
C ASN A 71 -11.71 3.15 -8.60
N TYR A 72 -11.35 4.21 -7.85
CA TYR A 72 -12.03 4.61 -6.62
C TYR A 72 -12.76 5.95 -6.78
N SER A 73 -13.90 6.08 -6.10
CA SER A 73 -14.59 7.35 -5.94
C SER A 73 -13.86 8.24 -4.96
N MET A 74 -13.93 9.56 -5.17
CA MET A 74 -13.36 10.54 -4.24
C MET A 74 -14.00 10.39 -2.85
N PRO A 75 -13.19 10.22 -1.79
CA PRO A 75 -13.71 10.16 -0.42
C PRO A 75 -14.17 11.55 0.05
N PRO A 76 -15.00 11.64 1.10
CA PRO A 76 -15.32 12.93 1.70
C PRO A 76 -14.04 13.63 2.19
N PRO A 77 -13.96 14.97 2.11
CA PRO A 77 -12.79 15.69 2.62
C PRO A 77 -12.61 15.48 4.12
N ALA A 78 -11.36 15.35 4.57
CA ALA A 78 -11.03 15.23 5.98
C ALA A 78 -11.40 16.49 6.78
N GLY A 79 -11.34 17.64 6.11
CA GLY A 79 -11.72 18.91 6.71
C GLY A 79 -11.68 20.05 5.70
N LYS A 80 -11.82 21.27 6.23
CA LYS A 80 -11.64 22.51 5.47
C LYS A 80 -10.56 23.35 6.14
N ASP A 81 -9.68 23.93 5.36
CA ASP A 81 -8.66 24.86 5.86
C ASP A 81 -9.31 26.19 6.28
N LYS A 82 -8.55 27.09 6.91
CA LYS A 82 -8.97 28.44 7.36
C LYS A 82 -9.62 29.28 6.25
N ASN A 83 -9.29 28.99 4.98
CA ASN A 83 -9.84 29.64 3.80
C ASN A 83 -11.10 28.95 3.23
N GLY A 84 -11.62 27.91 3.90
CA GLY A 84 -12.79 27.15 3.47
C GLY A 84 -12.53 26.09 2.39
N VAL A 85 -11.27 25.91 1.97
CA VAL A 85 -10.87 24.95 0.93
C VAL A 85 -10.84 23.54 1.52
N PRO A 86 -11.50 22.55 0.89
CA PRO A 86 -11.47 21.17 1.34
C PRO A 86 -10.08 20.56 1.18
N TYR A 87 -9.66 19.75 2.16
CA TYR A 87 -8.42 18.99 2.09
C TYR A 87 -8.62 17.53 2.48
N TRP A 88 -7.71 16.68 2.02
CA TRP A 88 -7.65 15.26 2.33
C TRP A 88 -6.34 14.92 3.01
N LEU A 89 -6.36 13.94 3.89
CA LEU A 89 -5.18 13.52 4.65
C LEU A 89 -4.52 12.31 4.00
N GLY A 90 -3.19 12.25 4.06
CA GLY A 90 -2.42 11.15 3.48
C GLY A 90 -2.82 9.77 4.00
N LYS A 91 -3.04 9.63 5.32
CA LYS A 91 -3.53 8.37 5.92
C LYS A 91 -4.93 8.00 5.42
N GLN A 92 -5.79 8.98 5.18
CA GLN A 92 -7.13 8.75 4.63
C GLN A 92 -7.05 8.21 3.20
N LEU A 93 -6.17 8.80 2.37
CA LEU A 93 -5.96 8.34 1.00
C LEU A 93 -5.35 6.94 0.95
N PHE A 94 -4.41 6.65 1.86
CA PHE A 94 -3.81 5.31 1.98
C PHE A 94 -4.84 4.26 2.41
N SER A 95 -5.74 4.62 3.34
CA SER A 95 -6.81 3.73 3.82
C SER A 95 -7.75 3.25 2.71
N LEU A 96 -7.94 4.04 1.64
CA LEU A 96 -8.73 3.60 0.47
C LEU A 96 -8.15 2.39 -0.27
N THR A 97 -6.84 2.16 -0.14
CA THR A 97 -6.17 1.02 -0.79
C THR A 97 -6.25 -0.26 0.05
N LEU A 98 -6.66 -0.14 1.31
CA LEU A 98 -6.75 -1.26 2.24
C LEU A 98 -8.19 -1.82 2.30
N PRO A 99 -8.36 -3.12 2.54
CA PRO A 99 -9.66 -3.70 2.85
C PRO A 99 -10.26 -3.09 4.12
N SER A 100 -11.58 -2.87 4.14
CA SER A 100 -12.28 -2.24 5.28
C SER A 100 -12.31 -3.09 6.55
N ASP A 101 -12.06 -4.40 6.43
CA ASP A 101 -12.05 -5.39 7.50
C ASP A 101 -10.64 -5.75 7.99
N LEU A 102 -9.60 -5.09 7.44
CA LEU A 102 -8.21 -5.33 7.82
C LEU A 102 -7.87 -4.57 9.11
N THR A 103 -7.41 -5.28 10.13
CA THR A 103 -6.85 -4.69 11.36
C THR A 103 -5.43 -5.19 11.55
N LEU A 104 -4.47 -4.27 11.64
CA LEU A 104 -3.04 -4.58 11.72
C LEU A 104 -2.35 -3.65 12.73
N GLU A 105 -1.46 -4.21 13.55
CA GLU A 105 -0.61 -3.43 14.45
C GLU A 105 0.85 -3.84 14.25
N PHE A 106 1.68 -2.88 13.82
CA PHE A 106 3.10 -3.10 13.63
C PHE A 106 3.91 -1.89 14.09
N ARG A 107 5.12 -2.15 14.60
CA ARG A 107 6.06 -1.08 14.91
C ARG A 107 6.82 -0.68 13.66
N SER A 108 6.74 0.61 13.30
CA SER A 108 7.53 1.16 12.20
C SER A 108 9.02 1.17 12.52
N ASN A 109 9.87 0.85 11.53
CA ASN A 109 11.32 0.78 11.72
C ASN A 109 12.00 2.13 12.02
N ILE A 110 11.31 3.24 11.74
CA ILE A 110 11.75 4.61 12.06
C ILE A 110 11.59 4.98 13.54
N TRP A 111 11.09 4.07 14.38
CA TRP A 111 10.91 4.32 15.80
C TRP A 111 12.26 4.27 16.55
N SER A 112 12.87 5.43 16.77
CA SER A 112 14.02 5.61 17.67
C SER A 112 13.55 5.85 19.11
N LYS A 113 13.70 4.86 20.00
CA LYS A 113 13.37 4.92 21.43
C LYS A 113 14.06 6.10 22.14
N GLY A 114 13.47 7.29 22.03
CA GLY A 114 13.87 8.50 22.76
C GLY A 114 13.31 8.46 24.17
N ASP A 115 14.14 8.87 25.13
CA ASP A 115 13.91 8.77 26.56
C ASP A 115 12.53 9.30 27.01
N GLY A 116 11.72 8.44 27.62
CA GLY A 116 10.51 8.85 28.37
C GLY A 116 9.14 8.54 27.77
N ALA A 117 9.03 7.85 26.63
CA ALA A 117 7.71 7.44 26.11
C ALA A 117 7.19 6.17 26.80
N THR A 118 6.10 6.31 27.56
CA THR A 118 5.32 5.18 28.09
C THR A 118 4.76 4.32 26.94
N PRO A 119 4.68 2.99 27.10
CA PRO A 119 4.05 2.14 26.10
C PRO A 119 2.55 2.51 26.01
N GLY A 120 2.14 3.16 24.93
CA GLY A 120 0.74 3.51 24.66
C GLY A 120 0.45 4.97 24.30
N SER A 121 1.44 5.87 24.25
CA SER A 121 1.18 7.31 24.05
C SER A 121 1.29 7.79 22.60
N ASN A 122 1.49 6.92 21.60
CA ASN A 122 1.54 7.35 20.21
C ASN A 122 0.25 6.94 19.47
N PRO A 123 -0.72 7.85 19.26
CA PRO A 123 -1.93 7.56 18.49
C PRO A 123 -1.65 7.33 17.00
N ASP A 124 -0.42 7.57 16.54
CA ASP A 124 -0.06 7.63 15.12
C ASP A 124 0.41 6.31 14.49
N SER A 125 0.49 5.20 15.25
CA SER A 125 0.96 3.89 14.74
C SER A 125 -0.14 2.94 14.26
N THR A 126 -1.41 3.31 14.39
CA THR A 126 -2.53 2.46 13.97
C THR A 126 -2.95 2.88 12.57
N VAL A 127 -2.89 1.94 11.63
CA VAL A 127 -3.54 2.05 10.32
C VAL A 127 -4.61 0.98 10.26
#